data_AF-A0A7S0VK73-F1
#
_entry.id   AF-A0A7S0VK73-F1
#
_cell.length_a   1.000
_cell.length_b   1.000
_cell.length_c   1.000
_cell.angle_alpha   90.00
_cell.angle_beta   90.00
_cell.angle_gamma   90.00
#
_symmetry.space_group_name_H-M   'P 1'
#
loop_
_entity.id
_entity.type
_entity.pdbx_description
1 polymer ?
#
loop_
_entity_poly.entity_id
_entity_poly.type
_entity_poly.pdbx_seq_one_letter_code
_entity_poly.pdbx_strand_id
1 'polypeptide(L)'
;RVRRVLEYPCAVPGVDAPLIDVPVRPAWDSRTSAEDLEKAEQDAFRGWLEGIYRRHPRERLNHFEHNVEVWRQVWRALERSDVAVLVLDARCPLFHFPRALHGHITAGMGMDAVVLLNKCDLVPPAAVAAWEAYFGQMLGDGVSVVPFTVPKSGSGRVEQPSVPALLEAIKECTVRRSGRPPCKAAEWFPGTGEACPGGSGGGEV
;
A
#
# COMPACT_ATOMS: atom_id res chain seq x y z
N ARG A 1 5.30 -16.57 -11.53
CA ARG A 1 4.13 -16.48 -10.61
C ARG A 1 3.06 -15.69 -11.34
N VAL A 2 1.89 -16.28 -11.63
CA VAL A 2 0.80 -15.59 -12.34
C VAL A 2 0.37 -14.40 -11.48
N ARG A 3 0.36 -13.19 -12.06
CA ARG A 3 -0.20 -12.00 -11.42
C ARG A 3 -1.68 -12.27 -11.17
N ARG A 4 -2.08 -12.64 -9.95
CA ARG A 4 -3.50 -12.63 -9.59
C ARG A 4 -3.94 -11.18 -9.56
N VAL A 5 -4.54 -10.74 -10.65
CA VAL A 5 -5.37 -9.54 -10.64
C VAL A 5 -6.59 -9.91 -9.81
N LEU A 6 -6.72 -9.33 -8.62
CA LEU A 6 -7.81 -9.62 -7.68
C LEU A 6 -9.16 -9.26 -8.28
N GLU A 7 -9.93 -10.21 -8.80
CA GLU A 7 -11.25 -9.89 -9.36
C GLU A 7 -12.21 -9.42 -8.26
N TYR A 8 -13.07 -8.44 -8.59
CA TYR A 8 -14.14 -8.03 -7.68
C TYR A 8 -15.19 -9.15 -7.65
N PRO A 9 -15.69 -9.60 -6.50
CA PRO A 9 -16.68 -10.68 -6.44
C PRO A 9 -18.05 -10.26 -6.99
N CYS A 10 -18.31 -8.95 -7.09
CA CYS A 10 -19.44 -8.40 -7.81
C CYS A 10 -19.06 -7.88 -9.21
N ALA A 11 -17.91 -8.28 -9.75
CA ALA A 11 -17.52 -7.90 -11.10
C ALA A 11 -18.55 -8.45 -12.10
N VAL A 12 -19.38 -7.58 -12.65
CA VAL A 12 -20.31 -7.89 -13.72
C VAL A 12 -19.59 -7.67 -15.05
N PRO A 13 -19.31 -8.74 -15.82
CA PRO A 13 -18.64 -8.62 -17.10
C PRO A 13 -19.36 -7.64 -18.02
N GLY A 14 -18.63 -6.66 -18.55
CA GLY A 14 -19.18 -5.63 -19.43
C GLY A 14 -19.81 -4.41 -18.73
N VAL A 15 -20.03 -4.47 -17.41
CA VAL A 15 -20.51 -3.34 -16.60
C VAL A 15 -19.38 -2.70 -15.81
N ASP A 16 -18.54 -3.53 -15.17
CA ASP A 16 -17.39 -3.02 -14.42
C ASP A 16 -16.29 -2.56 -15.36
N ALA A 17 -15.88 -1.30 -15.18
CA ALA A 17 -14.81 -0.71 -15.95
C ALA A 17 -13.49 -1.47 -15.69
N PRO A 18 -12.62 -1.62 -16.70
CA PRO A 18 -11.30 -2.16 -16.46
C PRO A 18 -10.61 -1.34 -15.38
N LEU A 19 -9.92 -2.04 -14.46
CA LEU A 19 -9.20 -1.41 -13.36
C LEU A 19 -8.26 -0.34 -13.93
N ILE A 20 -8.50 0.92 -13.57
CA ILE A 20 -7.59 2.01 -13.90
C ILE A 20 -6.33 1.81 -13.05
N ASP A 21 -5.19 1.74 -13.74
CA ASP A 21 -3.88 1.59 -13.13
C ASP A 21 -3.41 2.89 -12.46
N VAL A 22 -2.37 2.80 -11.63
CA VAL A 22 -1.70 3.96 -11.04
C VAL A 22 -0.51 4.37 -11.92
N PRO A 23 -0.15 5.66 -11.98
CA PRO A 23 1.02 6.08 -12.73
C PRO A 23 2.28 5.52 -12.06
N VAL A 24 3.15 4.91 -12.86
CA VAL A 24 4.39 4.30 -12.39
C VAL A 24 5.52 5.30 -12.58
N ARG A 25 6.32 5.50 -11.53
CA ARG A 25 7.51 6.35 -11.61
C ARG A 25 8.51 5.76 -12.62
N PRO A 26 9.04 6.55 -13.55
CA PRO A 26 10.14 6.11 -14.42
C PRO A 26 11.35 5.63 -13.61
N ALA A 27 12.07 4.66 -14.14
CA ALA A 27 13.34 4.23 -13.56
C ALA A 27 14.35 5.37 -13.61
N TRP A 28 15.12 5.51 -12.53
CA TRP A 28 16.16 6.52 -12.39
C TRP A 28 17.32 5.97 -11.56
N ASP A 29 18.49 6.56 -11.71
CA ASP A 29 19.69 6.21 -10.97
C ASP A 29 20.45 7.47 -10.52
N SER A 30 21.56 7.29 -9.80
CA SER A 30 22.38 8.40 -9.29
C SER A 30 23.03 9.27 -10.38
N ARG A 31 22.98 8.85 -11.65
CA ARG A 31 23.50 9.60 -12.80
C ARG A 31 22.41 10.41 -13.49
N THR A 32 21.15 10.20 -13.13
CA THR A 32 20.01 10.92 -13.70
C THR A 32 19.97 12.33 -13.08
N SER A 33 19.99 13.37 -13.93
CA SER A 33 19.88 14.75 -13.44
C SER A 33 18.48 15.01 -12.85
N ALA A 34 18.37 15.97 -11.94
CA ALA A 34 17.09 16.34 -11.36
C ALA A 34 16.10 16.83 -12.42
N GLU A 35 16.58 17.59 -13.41
CA GLU A 35 15.79 18.12 -14.52
C GLU A 35 15.31 17.01 -15.46
N ASP A 36 16.17 16.04 -15.78
CA ASP A 36 15.79 14.91 -16.63
C ASP A 36 14.76 14.01 -15.94
N LEU A 37 14.92 13.77 -14.63
CA LEU A 37 13.98 12.99 -13.83
C LEU A 37 12.62 13.68 -13.72
N GLU A 38 12.63 14.99 -13.42
CA GLU A 38 11.43 15.83 -13.40
C GLU A 38 10.67 15.72 -14.72
N LYS A 39 11.37 15.88 -15.84
CA LYS A 39 10.79 15.78 -17.18
C LYS A 39 10.23 14.38 -17.47
N ALA A 40 11.00 13.33 -17.17
CA ALA A 40 10.57 11.95 -17.38
C ALA A 40 9.30 11.62 -16.58
N GLU A 41 9.24 12.05 -15.31
CA GLU A 41 8.06 11.90 -14.46
C GLU A 41 6.83 12.61 -15.03
N GLN A 42 7.00 13.86 -15.49
CA GLN A 42 5.92 14.63 -16.13
C GLN A 42 5.42 13.95 -17.40
N ASP A 43 6.32 13.49 -18.25
CA ASP A 43 5.97 12.84 -19.52
C ASP A 43 5.28 11.48 -19.27
N ALA A 44 5.76 10.69 -18.31
CA ALA A 44 5.13 9.42 -17.93
C ALA A 44 3.72 9.65 -17.33
N PHE A 45 3.57 10.64 -16.46
CA PHE A 45 2.28 11.00 -15.87
C PHE A 45 1.28 11.50 -16.92
N ARG A 46 1.73 12.35 -17.86
CA ARG A 46 0.92 12.82 -18.97
C ARG A 46 0.47 11.66 -19.85
N GLY A 47 1.38 10.76 -20.22
CA GLY A 47 1.08 9.57 -21.01
C GLY A 47 0.05 8.66 -20.34
N TRP A 48 0.14 8.49 -19.01
CA TRP A 48 -0.86 7.76 -18.22
C TRP A 48 -2.24 8.43 -18.28
N LEU A 49 -2.32 9.75 -18.05
CA LEU A 49 -3.58 10.50 -18.15
C LEU A 49 -4.22 10.40 -19.52
N GLU A 50 -3.43 10.61 -20.58
CA GLU A 50 -3.90 10.46 -21.96
C GLU A 50 -4.40 9.04 -22.24
N GLY A 51 -3.70 8.02 -21.72
CA GLY A 51 -4.09 6.62 -21.83
C GLY A 51 -5.43 6.32 -21.15
N ILE A 52 -5.74 6.96 -20.03
CA ILE A 52 -7.05 6.84 -19.37
C ILE A 52 -8.13 7.46 -20.25
N TYR A 53 -7.97 8.72 -20.66
CA TYR A 53 -9.00 9.42 -21.45
C TYR A 53 -9.21 8.84 -22.85
N ARG A 54 -8.21 8.14 -23.38
CA ARG A 54 -8.34 7.39 -24.63
C ARG A 54 -9.18 6.12 -24.48
N ARG A 55 -9.09 5.45 -23.33
CA ARG A 55 -9.76 4.15 -23.06
C ARG A 55 -11.14 4.32 -22.41
N HIS A 56 -11.37 5.41 -21.69
CA HIS A 56 -12.55 5.61 -20.87
C HIS A 56 -13.20 6.97 -21.14
N PRO A 57 -14.50 7.00 -21.46
CA PRO A 57 -15.26 8.24 -21.58
C PRO A 57 -15.25 9.02 -20.27
N ARG A 58 -15.11 10.35 -20.32
CA ARG A 58 -14.99 11.22 -19.14
C ARG A 58 -16.19 11.11 -18.22
N GLU A 59 -17.37 10.92 -18.79
CA GLU A 59 -18.66 10.83 -18.08
C GLU A 59 -18.78 9.56 -17.24
N ARG A 60 -17.94 8.55 -17.52
CA ARG A 60 -17.90 7.27 -16.81
C ARG A 60 -16.74 7.19 -15.80
N LEU A 61 -15.94 8.24 -15.67
CA LEU A 61 -14.82 8.29 -14.75
C LEU A 61 -15.23 8.98 -13.44
N ASN A 62 -14.91 8.33 -12.32
CA ASN A 62 -14.90 9.02 -11.03
C ASN A 62 -13.80 10.08 -11.02
N HIS A 63 -13.93 11.09 -10.16
CA HIS A 63 -12.85 12.04 -9.92
C HIS A 63 -11.61 11.33 -9.37
N PHE A 64 -10.46 11.71 -9.89
CA PHE A 64 -9.15 11.21 -9.47
C PHE A 64 -8.11 12.32 -9.59
N GLU A 65 -6.91 12.08 -9.06
CA GLU A 65 -5.86 13.09 -8.96
C GLU A 65 -5.17 13.36 -10.31
N HIS A 66 -5.15 14.63 -10.73
CA HIS A 66 -4.51 15.14 -11.95
C HIS A 66 -3.20 15.89 -11.68
N ASN A 67 -2.81 16.06 -10.41
CA ASN A 67 -1.60 16.72 -10.02
C ASN A 67 -0.44 15.71 -9.84
N VAL A 68 0.58 15.84 -10.67
CA VAL A 68 1.80 15.02 -10.58
C VAL A 68 2.51 15.17 -9.24
N GLU A 69 2.42 16.33 -8.57
CA GLU A 69 3.07 16.54 -7.27
C GLU A 69 2.54 15.61 -6.18
N VAL A 70 1.25 15.29 -6.23
CA VAL A 70 0.64 14.34 -5.29
C VAL A 70 1.17 12.93 -5.57
N TRP A 71 1.27 12.55 -6.84
CA TRP A 71 1.84 11.25 -7.23
C TRP A 71 3.34 11.14 -6.92
N ARG A 72 4.11 12.23 -7.04
CA ARG A 72 5.52 12.29 -6.61
C ARG A 72 5.67 12.01 -5.12
N GLN A 73 4.75 12.49 -4.29
CA GLN A 73 4.75 12.19 -2.87
C GLN A 73 4.51 10.69 -2.62
N VAL A 74 3.55 10.09 -3.33
CA VAL A 74 3.28 8.65 -3.25
C VAL A 74 4.52 7.86 -3.67
N TRP A 75 5.13 8.16 -4.82
CA TRP A 75 6.31 7.44 -5.29
C TRP A 75 7.47 7.50 -4.29
N ARG A 76 7.79 8.70 -3.80
CA ARG A 76 8.87 8.90 -2.81
C ARG A 76 8.57 8.21 -1.48
N ALA A 77 7.29 8.15 -1.07
CA ALA A 77 6.89 7.44 0.14
C ALA A 77 7.07 5.92 -0.05
N LEU A 78 6.63 5.36 -1.17
CA LEU A 78 6.77 3.93 -1.46
C LEU A 78 8.23 3.51 -1.60
N GLU A 79 9.06 4.29 -2.28
CA GLU A 79 10.50 3.98 -2.47
C GLU A 79 11.30 3.97 -1.16
N ARG A 80 10.89 4.76 -0.16
CA ARG A 80 11.53 4.80 1.15
C ARG A 80 10.94 3.82 2.16
N SER A 81 9.89 3.11 1.77
CA SER A 81 9.18 2.18 2.67
C SER A 81 9.63 0.75 2.42
N ASP A 82 9.74 -0.01 3.51
CA ASP A 82 9.94 -1.47 3.44
C ASP A 82 8.61 -2.24 3.51
N VAL A 83 7.57 -1.62 4.09
CA VAL A 83 6.23 -2.16 4.28
C VAL A 83 5.22 -1.03 4.08
N ALA A 84 4.10 -1.29 3.40
CA ALA A 84 3.00 -0.34 3.28
C ALA A 84 1.82 -0.72 4.18
N VAL A 85 1.14 0.28 4.74
CA VAL A 85 -0.14 0.10 5.45
C VAL A 85 -1.24 0.80 4.68
N LEU A 86 -2.21 0.03 4.17
CA LEU A 86 -3.38 0.52 3.46
C LEU A 86 -4.53 0.70 4.44
N VAL A 87 -4.86 1.95 4.75
CA VAL A 87 -5.92 2.29 5.71
C VAL A 87 -7.26 2.41 5.01
N LEU A 88 -8.22 1.57 5.39
CA LEU A 88 -9.57 1.53 4.84
C LEU A 88 -10.58 1.94 5.91
N ASP A 89 -11.68 2.59 5.53
CA ASP A 89 -12.80 2.86 6.44
C ASP A 89 -13.74 1.63 6.49
N ALA A 90 -13.95 1.05 7.68
CA ALA A 90 -14.71 -0.18 7.89
C ALA A 90 -16.20 -0.07 7.49
N ARG A 91 -16.73 1.15 7.35
CA ARG A 91 -18.11 1.38 6.88
C ARG A 91 -18.28 1.09 5.39
N CYS A 92 -17.22 1.28 4.60
CA CYS A 92 -17.25 1.04 3.16
C CYS A 92 -15.84 0.63 2.64
N PRO A 93 -15.28 -0.50 3.11
CA PRO A 93 -13.87 -0.79 2.90
C PRO A 93 -13.55 -1.13 1.43
N LEU A 94 -14.52 -1.72 0.72
CA LEU A 94 -14.43 -2.03 -0.71
C LEU A 94 -14.21 -0.79 -1.59
N PHE A 95 -14.86 0.32 -1.25
CA PHE A 95 -14.68 1.60 -1.96
C PHE A 95 -13.32 2.23 -1.65
N HIS A 96 -12.86 2.14 -0.40
CA HIS A 96 -11.59 2.72 0.02
C HIS A 96 -10.38 1.88 -0.40
N PHE A 97 -10.57 0.62 -0.78
CA PHE A 97 -9.46 -0.28 -1.11
C PHE A 97 -8.83 0.10 -2.46
N PRO A 98 -7.57 0.60 -2.48
CA PRO A 98 -6.96 1.08 -3.70
C PRO A 98 -6.32 -0.11 -4.45
N ARG A 99 -7.13 -0.93 -5.10
CA ARG A 99 -6.72 -2.20 -5.73
C ARG A 99 -5.53 -2.05 -6.68
N ALA A 100 -5.52 -1.03 -7.54
CA ALA A 100 -4.43 -0.78 -8.47
C ALA A 100 -3.12 -0.44 -7.75
N LEU A 101 -3.20 0.37 -6.70
CA LEU A 101 -2.05 0.73 -5.86
C LEU A 101 -1.53 -0.48 -5.09
N HIS A 102 -2.42 -1.28 -4.50
CA HIS A 102 -2.06 -2.53 -3.83
C HIS A 102 -1.31 -3.48 -4.78
N GLY A 103 -1.80 -3.65 -6.01
CA GLY A 103 -1.12 -4.44 -7.04
C GLY A 103 0.24 -3.87 -7.43
N HIS A 104 0.35 -2.54 -7.52
CA HIS A 104 1.63 -1.87 -7.77
C HIS A 104 2.63 -2.12 -6.64
N ILE A 105 2.22 -1.99 -5.37
CA ILE A 105 3.05 -2.23 -4.19
C ILE A 105 3.53 -3.69 -4.13
N THR A 106 2.58 -4.62 -4.17
CA THR A 106 2.87 -6.04 -3.92
C THR A 106 3.50 -6.73 -5.11
N ALA A 107 2.87 -6.65 -6.29
CA ALA A 107 3.34 -7.35 -7.48
C ALA A 107 4.31 -6.52 -8.33
N GLY A 108 4.21 -5.19 -8.29
CA GLY A 108 5.07 -4.28 -9.03
C GLY A 108 6.41 -4.02 -8.32
N MET A 109 6.36 -3.67 -7.04
CA MET A 109 7.55 -3.36 -6.23
C MET A 109 8.06 -4.55 -5.40
N GLY A 110 7.23 -5.57 -5.17
CA GLY A 110 7.61 -6.70 -4.32
C GLY A 110 7.61 -6.35 -2.81
N MET A 111 6.93 -5.27 -2.44
CA MET A 111 6.81 -4.80 -1.06
C MET A 111 5.55 -5.40 -0.41
N ASP A 112 5.69 -5.91 0.81
CA ASP A 112 4.56 -6.45 1.56
C ASP A 112 3.64 -5.30 2.03
N ALA A 113 2.34 -5.58 2.14
CA ALA A 113 1.34 -4.62 2.55
C ALA A 113 0.44 -5.19 3.66
N VAL A 114 0.04 -4.33 4.60
CA VAL A 114 -0.95 -4.62 5.65
C VAL A 114 -2.21 -3.80 5.37
N VAL A 115 -3.38 -4.41 5.50
CA VAL A 115 -4.66 -3.71 5.40
C VAL A 115 -5.14 -3.36 6.81
N LEU A 116 -5.37 -2.08 7.07
CA LEU A 116 -5.88 -1.58 8.35
C LEU A 116 -7.35 -1.16 8.18
N LEU A 117 -8.28 -1.89 8.80
CA LEU A 117 -9.70 -1.52 8.83
C LEU A 117 -9.93 -0.52 9.97
N ASN A 118 -9.99 0.77 9.65
CA ASN A 118 -10.21 1.84 10.61
C ASN A 118 -11.71 2.09 10.89
N LYS A 119 -12.02 2.69 12.05
CA LYS A 119 -13.38 3.03 12.50
C LYS A 119 -14.29 1.81 12.67
N CYS A 120 -13.73 0.70 13.13
CA CYS A 120 -14.46 -0.53 13.42
C CYS A 120 -15.56 -0.33 14.48
N ASP A 121 -15.44 0.68 15.34
CA ASP A 121 -16.47 1.06 16.33
C ASP A 121 -17.78 1.56 15.69
N LEU A 122 -17.74 1.99 14.42
CA LEU A 122 -18.92 2.51 13.71
C LEU A 122 -19.72 1.43 12.98
N VAL A 123 -19.32 0.16 13.06
CA VAL A 123 -20.00 -0.97 12.43
C VAL A 123 -20.18 -2.12 13.42
N PRO A 124 -21.17 -3.01 13.23
CA PRO A 124 -21.33 -4.17 14.10
C PRO A 124 -20.07 -5.07 14.09
N PRO A 125 -19.67 -5.67 15.22
CA PRO A 125 -18.50 -6.56 15.29
C PRO A 125 -18.56 -7.71 14.27
N ALA A 126 -19.75 -8.26 14.01
CA ALA A 126 -19.95 -9.29 12.99
C ALA A 126 -19.59 -8.81 11.57
N ALA A 127 -19.80 -7.52 11.26
CA ALA A 127 -19.42 -6.94 9.98
C ALA A 127 -17.90 -6.77 9.87
N VAL A 128 -17.22 -6.39 10.96
CA VAL A 128 -15.75 -6.32 11.01
C VAL A 128 -15.14 -7.69 10.74
N ALA A 129 -15.60 -8.72 11.45
CA ALA A 129 -15.13 -10.09 11.25
C ALA A 129 -15.39 -10.60 9.82
N ALA A 130 -16.55 -10.25 9.24
CA ALA A 130 -16.84 -10.55 7.84
C ALA A 130 -15.87 -9.85 6.88
N TRP A 131 -15.51 -8.58 7.14
CA TRP A 131 -14.52 -7.88 6.32
C TRP A 131 -13.12 -8.47 6.44
N GLU A 132 -12.68 -8.81 7.65
CA GLU A 132 -11.39 -9.49 7.85
C GLU A 132 -11.32 -10.79 7.05
N ALA A 133 -12.34 -11.64 7.17
CA ALA A 133 -12.42 -12.90 6.44
C ALA A 133 -12.45 -12.67 4.92
N TYR A 134 -13.22 -11.68 4.46
CA TYR A 134 -13.34 -11.34 3.05
C TYR A 134 -12.01 -10.85 2.45
N PHE A 135 -11.35 -9.88 3.08
CA PHE A 135 -10.07 -9.35 2.60
C PHE A 135 -8.96 -10.39 2.71
N GLY A 136 -8.95 -11.22 3.77
CA GLY A 136 -8.00 -12.33 3.89
C GLY A 136 -8.13 -13.34 2.75
N GLN A 137 -9.36 -13.74 2.40
CA GLN A 137 -9.61 -14.64 1.26
C GLN A 137 -9.27 -13.99 -0.08
N MET A 138 -9.66 -12.73 -0.27
CA MET A 138 -9.43 -12.00 -1.51
C MET A 138 -7.93 -11.81 -1.77
N LEU A 139 -7.18 -11.32 -0.79
CA LEU A 139 -5.76 -10.97 -0.93
C LEU A 139 -4.86 -12.21 -0.91
N GLY A 140 -5.32 -13.30 -0.31
CA GLY A 140 -4.61 -14.57 -0.21
C GLY A 140 -3.59 -14.59 0.92
N ASP A 141 -2.86 -15.71 1.00
CA ASP A 141 -1.91 -15.96 2.07
C ASP A 141 -0.77 -14.93 2.06
N GLY A 142 -0.60 -14.21 3.18
CA GLY A 142 0.50 -13.28 3.41
C GLY A 142 0.11 -11.80 3.54
N VAL A 143 -1.15 -11.42 3.37
CA VAL A 143 -1.61 -10.05 3.67
C VAL A 143 -2.42 -10.03 4.96
N SER A 144 -1.90 -9.36 5.98
CA SER A 144 -2.56 -9.17 7.27
C SER A 144 -3.68 -8.12 7.16
N VAL A 145 -4.87 -8.46 7.66
CA VAL A 145 -5.99 -7.52 7.81
C VAL A 145 -6.19 -7.26 9.30
N VAL A 146 -6.09 -6.00 9.71
CA VAL A 146 -6.09 -5.61 11.13
C VAL A 146 -7.22 -4.63 11.41
N PRO A 147 -8.21 -4.99 12.25
CA PRO A 147 -9.18 -4.06 12.80
C PRO A 147 -8.54 -2.99 13.68
N PHE A 148 -8.97 -1.74 13.52
CA PHE A 148 -8.40 -0.61 14.24
C PHE A 148 -9.47 0.41 14.64
N THR A 149 -9.32 0.95 15.84
CA THR A 149 -10.17 2.00 16.38
C THR A 149 -9.32 2.91 17.25
N VAL A 150 -9.42 4.22 17.04
CA VAL A 150 -8.82 5.22 17.92
C VAL A 150 -9.82 5.54 19.04
N PRO A 151 -9.43 5.50 20.33
CA PRO A 151 -10.31 5.88 21.41
C PRO A 151 -10.75 7.33 21.28
N LYS A 152 -11.95 7.63 21.76
CA LYS A 152 -12.45 9.00 21.79
C LYS A 152 -11.60 9.82 22.78
N SER A 153 -11.21 11.03 22.37
CA SER A 153 -10.50 11.96 23.25
C SER A 153 -11.26 12.13 24.57
N GLY A 154 -10.60 11.89 25.70
CA GLY A 154 -11.21 11.92 27.04
C GLY A 154 -11.50 10.55 27.67
N SER A 155 -11.47 9.45 26.91
CA SER A 155 -11.23 8.13 27.54
C SER A 155 -9.80 8.13 28.06
N GLY A 156 -9.55 7.71 29.30
CA GLY A 156 -8.19 7.61 29.85
C GLY A 156 -7.25 6.75 28.98
N ARG A 157 -6.00 6.53 29.42
CA ARG A 157 -5.09 5.57 28.79
C ARG A 157 -5.69 4.16 28.86
N VAL A 158 -6.56 3.82 27.92
CA VAL A 158 -7.09 2.48 27.73
C VAL A 158 -6.09 1.75 26.86
N GLU A 159 -5.58 0.60 27.32
CA GLU A 159 -4.78 -0.29 26.49
C GLU A 159 -5.60 -0.68 25.26
N GLN A 160 -5.08 -0.37 24.08
CA GLN A 160 -5.74 -0.65 22.81
C GLN A 160 -5.17 -1.95 22.24
N PRO A 161 -5.97 -3.02 22.11
CA PRO A 161 -5.49 -4.27 21.51
C PRO A 161 -5.13 -4.13 20.03
N SER A 162 -5.63 -3.09 19.35
CA SER A 162 -5.39 -2.84 17.93
C SER A 162 -3.97 -2.39 17.60
N VAL A 163 -3.28 -1.69 18.52
CA VAL A 163 -1.90 -1.22 18.29
C VAL A 163 -0.90 -2.38 18.31
N PRO A 164 -0.89 -3.27 19.34
CA PRO A 164 -0.09 -4.47 19.31
C PRO A 164 -0.39 -5.36 18.09
N ALA A 165 -1.67 -5.54 17.73
CA ALA A 165 -2.04 -6.34 16.57
C ALA A 165 -1.46 -5.79 15.25
N LEU A 166 -1.49 -4.47 15.06
CA LEU A 166 -0.87 -3.82 13.92
C LEU A 166 0.66 -3.99 13.93
N LEU A 167 1.30 -3.86 15.09
CA LEU A 167 2.75 -4.03 15.20
C LEU A 167 3.17 -5.47 14.88
N GLU A 168 2.46 -6.48 15.38
CA GLU A 168 2.74 -7.88 15.05
C GLU A 168 2.52 -8.17 13.56
N ALA A 169 1.46 -7.61 12.96
CA ALA A 169 1.23 -7.73 11.51
C ALA A 169 2.37 -7.11 10.68
N ILE A 170 2.90 -5.95 11.11
CA ILE A 170 4.05 -5.31 10.47
C ILE A 170 5.31 -6.16 10.65
N LYS A 171 5.58 -6.68 11.86
CA LYS A 171 6.75 -7.52 12.15
C LYS A 171 6.81 -8.78 11.30
N GLU A 172 5.66 -9.34 10.95
CA GLU A 172 5.56 -10.52 10.08
C GLU A 172 5.78 -10.23 8.59
N CYS A 173 5.80 -8.95 8.18
CA CYS A 173 6.07 -8.60 6.79
C CYS A 173 7.53 -8.91 6.40
N THR A 174 7.71 -9.27 5.14
CA THR A 174 9.03 -9.52 4.55
C THR A 174 9.63 -8.21 4.06
N VAL A 175 10.82 -7.88 4.54
CA VAL A 175 11.60 -6.73 4.07
C VAL A 175 12.54 -7.19 2.96
N ARG A 176 12.52 -6.47 1.83
CA ARG A 176 13.35 -6.75 0.65
C ARG A 176 14.13 -5.50 0.26
N ARG A 177 15.40 -5.42 0.67
CA ARG A 177 16.32 -4.35 0.27
C ARG A 177 17.37 -4.87 -0.70
N SER A 178 17.76 -4.02 -1.66
CA SER A 178 18.81 -4.35 -2.62
C SER A 178 20.11 -4.76 -1.91
N GLY A 179 20.70 -5.87 -2.34
CA GLY A 179 21.96 -6.38 -1.80
C GLY A 179 21.87 -7.11 -0.45
N ARG A 180 20.67 -7.35 0.09
CA ARG A 180 20.47 -8.15 1.33
C ARG A 180 19.50 -9.32 1.08
N PRO A 181 19.68 -10.47 1.77
CA PRO A 181 18.67 -11.52 1.74
C PRO A 181 17.35 -11.01 2.34
N PRO A 182 16.19 -11.48 1.87
CA PRO A 182 14.90 -11.14 2.47
C PRO A 182 14.87 -11.55 3.95
N CYS A 183 14.38 -10.66 4.80
CA CYS A 183 14.30 -10.87 6.25
C CYS A 183 12.95 -10.43 6.80
N LYS A 184 12.65 -10.76 8.06
CA LYS A 184 11.41 -10.31 8.71
C LYS A 184 11.56 -8.90 9.24
N ALA A 185 10.51 -8.09 9.13
CA ALA A 185 10.51 -6.74 9.69
C ALA A 185 10.76 -6.74 11.21
N ALA A 186 10.40 -7.82 11.92
CA ALA A 186 10.70 -8.05 13.33
C ALA A 186 12.16 -7.77 13.71
N GLU A 187 13.13 -8.14 12.86
CA GLU A 187 14.57 -7.99 13.10
C GLU A 187 15.02 -6.53 13.25
N TRP A 188 14.17 -5.58 12.86
CA TRP A 188 14.43 -4.15 12.94
C TRP A 188 13.84 -3.50 14.21
N PHE A 189 13.07 -4.24 15.01
CA PHE A 189 12.53 -3.75 16.27
C PHE A 189 13.50 -4.05 17.43
N PRO A 190 13.86 -3.05 18.25
CA PRO A 190 14.75 -3.28 19.39
C PRO A 190 14.07 -4.20 20.42
N GLY A 191 14.72 -5.31 20.76
CA GLY A 191 14.26 -6.25 21.80
C GLY A 191 14.05 -7.70 21.35
N THR A 192 14.03 -7.98 20.04
CA THR A 192 14.19 -9.34 19.50
C THR A 192 15.66 -9.52 19.16
N GLY A 193 16.40 -10.24 20.00
CA GLY A 193 17.85 -10.32 19.96
C GLY A 193 18.39 -10.83 18.62
N GLU A 194 18.73 -9.89 17.74
CA GLU A 194 19.91 -9.81 16.88
C GLU A 194 19.75 -8.53 16.06
N ALA A 195 20.40 -7.45 16.51
CA ALA A 195 20.66 -6.33 15.61
C ALA A 195 21.45 -6.90 14.42
N CYS A 196 20.97 -6.71 13.18
CA CYS A 196 21.70 -7.16 12.00
C CYS A 196 23.18 -6.72 12.11
N PRO A 197 24.15 -7.65 12.02
CA PRO A 197 25.55 -7.26 12.02
C PRO A 197 25.85 -6.60 10.67
N GLY A 198 26.26 -5.34 10.69
CA GLY A 198 26.84 -4.68 9.51
C GLY A 198 26.30 -3.29 9.21
N GLY A 199 26.62 -2.36 10.10
CA GLY A 199 26.72 -0.93 9.79
C GLY A 199 28.15 -0.45 9.99
N SER A 200 29.13 -1.13 9.39
CA SER A 200 30.46 -0.54 9.21
C SER A 200 30.40 0.46 8.06
N GLY A 201 29.81 1.63 8.34
CA GLY A 201 29.99 2.84 7.53
C GLY A 201 31.16 3.64 8.10
N GLY A 202 32.36 3.05 8.05
CA GLY A 202 33.60 3.80 8.18
C GLY A 202 34.02 4.25 6.79
N GLY A 203 34.05 5.56 6.59
CA GLY A 203 34.47 6.21 5.36
C GLY A 203 34.31 7.73 5.49
N GLU A 204 35.31 8.36 6.09
CA GLU A 204 35.72 9.76 5.84
C GLU A 204 35.70 10.03 4.31
N VAL A 205 35.35 11.18 3.76
CA VAL A 205 35.59 12.61 4.06
C VAL A 205 34.42 13.43 3.50
#